data_AF-A0AAN7GZE5-F1
#
_entry.id   AF-A0AAN7GZE5-F1
#
_cell.length_a   1.000
_cell.length_b   1.000
_cell.length_c   1.000
_cell.angle_alpha   90.00
_cell.angle_beta   90.00
_cell.angle_gamma   90.00
#
_symmetry.space_group_name_H-M   'P 1'
#
loop_
_entity.id
_entity.type
_entity.pdbx_description
1 polymer ?
#
loop_
_entity_poly.entity_id
_entity_poly.type
_entity_poly.pdbx_seq_one_letter_code
_entity_poly.pdbx_strand_id
1 'polypeptide(L)'
;MSQSLAKECNELKERYDTCFLKWYSEKYLRGINASDNNECAGLFKEYSKCLHTALKERGIDKLLDEAREDFKENDATLLGKKKCKWESESPHLILTTHT
;
A
#
# COMPACT_ATOMS: atom_id res chain seq x y z
N MET A 1 16.46 5.18 8.29
CA MET A 1 15.72 4.13 7.55
C MET A 1 16.38 2.79 7.75
N SER A 2 15.65 1.69 7.55
CA SER A 2 16.23 0.34 7.63
C SER A 2 17.16 0.07 6.45
N GLN A 3 18.11 -0.85 6.63
CA GLN A 3 18.94 -1.32 5.53
C GLN A 3 18.13 -2.22 4.58
N SER A 4 18.44 -2.15 3.30
CA SER A 4 17.94 -3.07 2.28
C SER A 4 18.65 -4.43 2.40
N LEU A 5 18.04 -5.47 1.83
CA LEU A 5 18.62 -6.81 1.70
C LEU A 5 19.97 -6.80 0.94
N ALA A 6 20.07 -5.89 -0.02
CA ALA A 6 21.23 -5.65 -0.86
C ALA A 6 21.81 -4.27 -0.51
N LYS A 7 23.10 -4.23 -0.14
CA LYS A 7 23.76 -2.98 0.30
C LYS A 7 23.79 -1.94 -0.81
N GLU A 8 23.92 -2.39 -2.05
CA GLU A 8 23.87 -1.61 -3.27
C GLU A 8 22.52 -0.91 -3.50
N CYS A 9 21.43 -1.40 -2.90
CA CYS A 9 20.11 -0.79 -3.00
C CYS A 9 19.78 0.16 -1.83
N ASN A 10 20.68 0.34 -0.86
CA ASN A 10 20.42 1.13 0.35
C ASN A 10 20.10 2.60 0.06
N GLU A 11 20.87 3.23 -0.84
CA GLU A 11 20.65 4.63 -1.20
C GLU A 11 19.30 4.84 -1.89
N LEU A 12 18.94 3.96 -2.83
CA LEU A 12 17.65 4.00 -3.50
C LEU A 12 16.50 3.77 -2.52
N LYS A 13 16.68 2.85 -1.58
CA LYS A 13 15.71 2.59 -0.51
C LYS A 13 15.49 3.82 0.36
N GLU A 14 16.56 4.48 0.80
CA GLU A 14 16.46 5.64 1.68
C GLU A 14 15.72 6.80 1.02
N ARG A 15 16.02 7.07 -0.26
CA ARG A 15 15.31 8.09 -1.05
C ARG A 15 13.82 7.76 -1.19
N TYR A 16 13.50 6.52 -1.53
CA TYR A 16 12.12 6.06 -1.66
C TYR A 16 11.36 6.11 -0.32
N ASP A 17 11.93 5.56 0.75
CA ASP A 17 11.30 5.50 2.08
C ASP A 17 11.04 6.92 2.61
N THR A 18 11.97 7.85 2.41
CA THR A 18 11.80 9.25 2.83
C THR A 18 10.63 9.92 2.10
N CYS A 19 10.52 9.69 0.79
CA CYS A 19 9.38 10.16 0.01
C CYS A 19 8.07 9.53 0.50
N PHE A 20 8.06 8.20 0.63
CA PHE A 20 6.89 7.43 1.01
C PHE A 20 6.37 7.82 2.39
N LEU A 21 7.23 7.98 3.39
CA LEU A 21 6.79 8.34 4.75
C LEU A 21 6.19 9.73 4.83
N LYS A 22 6.71 10.68 4.04
CA LYS A 22 6.13 12.02 3.91
C LYS A 22 4.75 11.94 3.27
N TRP A 23 4.64 11.29 2.11
CA TRP A 23 3.36 11.07 1.43
C TRP A 23 2.35 10.37 2.34
N TYR A 24 2.78 9.30 3.02
CA TYR A 24 1.94 8.48 3.88
C TYR A 24 1.34 9.31 5.03
N SER A 25 2.17 10.11 5.69
CA SER A 25 1.74 10.93 6.83
C SER A 25 0.93 12.16 6.41
N GLU A 26 1.29 12.79 5.30
CA GLU A 26 0.69 14.06 4.90
C GLU A 26 -0.53 13.93 4.00
N LYS A 27 -0.60 12.87 3.19
CA LYS A 27 -1.62 12.67 2.16
C LYS A 27 -2.50 11.48 2.49
N TYR A 28 -1.91 10.28 2.57
CA TYR A 28 -2.65 9.03 2.73
C TYR A 28 -3.47 8.99 4.03
N LEU A 29 -2.83 9.18 5.18
CA LEU A 29 -3.50 9.16 6.49
C LEU A 29 -4.52 10.28 6.68
N ARG A 30 -4.39 11.39 5.94
CA ARG A 30 -5.32 12.53 6.00
C ARG A 30 -6.46 12.43 4.98
N GLY A 31 -6.51 11.37 4.18
CA GLY A 31 -7.51 11.20 3.12
C GLY A 31 -7.36 12.16 1.95
N ILE A 32 -6.25 12.90 1.86
CA ILE A 32 -5.98 13.84 0.76
C ILE A 32 -5.31 13.05 -0.36
N ASN A 33 -5.95 12.96 -1.52
CA ASN A 33 -5.39 12.33 -2.72
C ASN A 33 -4.85 10.90 -2.47
N ALA A 34 -5.52 10.10 -1.62
CA ALA A 34 -5.09 8.73 -1.30
C ALA A 34 -5.00 7.81 -2.53
N SER A 35 -5.65 8.18 -3.64
CA SER A 35 -5.57 7.48 -4.91
C SER A 35 -4.38 7.91 -5.78
N ASP A 36 -3.82 9.10 -5.57
CA ASP A 36 -2.68 9.61 -6.36
C ASP A 36 -1.36 9.16 -5.75
N ASN A 37 -0.89 8.00 -6.20
CA ASN A 37 0.37 7.38 -5.75
C ASN A 37 1.58 7.75 -6.62
N ASN A 38 1.50 8.83 -7.41
CA ASN A 38 2.49 9.12 -8.44
C ASN A 38 3.75 9.83 -7.95
N GLU A 39 3.74 10.50 -6.80
CA GLU A 39 4.89 11.33 -6.39
C GLU A 39 6.15 10.53 -6.05
N CYS A 40 6.01 9.31 -5.50
CA CYS A 40 7.15 8.44 -5.19
C CYS A 40 7.33 7.29 -6.21
N ALA A 41 6.50 7.22 -7.26
CA ALA A 41 6.48 6.09 -8.19
C ALA A 41 7.81 5.93 -8.96
N GLY A 42 8.45 7.03 -9.34
CA GLY A 42 9.76 7.01 -9.99
C GLY A 42 10.84 6.41 -9.09
N LEU A 43 10.94 6.89 -7.85
CA LEU A 43 11.88 6.39 -6.85
C LEU A 43 11.63 4.90 -6.53
N PHE A 44 10.36 4.52 -6.42
CA PHE A 44 9.99 3.12 -6.20
C PHE A 44 10.45 2.23 -7.35
N LYS A 45 10.29 2.67 -8.60
CA LYS A 45 10.67 1.88 -9.78
C LYS A 45 12.18 1.60 -9.81
N GLU A 46 13.00 2.59 -9.46
CA GLU A 46 14.45 2.43 -9.37
C GLU A 46 14.83 1.46 -8.25
N TYR A 47 14.27 1.65 -7.05
CA TYR A 47 14.51 0.78 -5.91
C TYR A 47 14.05 -0.66 -6.17
N SER A 48 12.83 -0.84 -6.68
CA SER A 48 12.23 -2.13 -6.99
C SER A 48 13.06 -2.90 -8.02
N LYS A 49 13.56 -2.23 -9.05
CA LYS A 49 14.46 -2.84 -10.04
C LYS A 49 15.74 -3.37 -9.38
N CYS A 50 16.38 -2.58 -8.51
CA CYS A 50 17.56 -3.01 -7.78
C CYS A 50 17.26 -4.23 -6.88
N LEU A 51 16.16 -4.17 -6.14
CA LEU A 51 15.75 -5.24 -5.23
C LEU A 51 15.43 -6.55 -5.96
N HIS A 52 14.73 -6.49 -7.10
CA HIS A 52 14.39 -7.67 -7.88
C HIS A 52 15.63 -8.40 -8.43
N THR A 53 16.67 -7.66 -8.83
CA THR A 53 17.96 -8.27 -9.22
C THR A 53 18.59 -9.00 -8.04
N ALA A 54 18.67 -8.32 -6.89
CA ALA A 54 19.24 -8.87 -5.66
C ALA A 54 18.51 -10.11 -5.10
N LEU A 55 17.18 -10.20 -5.32
CA LEU A 55 16.36 -11.34 -4.94
C LEU A 55 16.65 -12.57 -5.80
N LYS A 56 16.79 -12.37 -7.11
CA LYS A 56 17.12 -13.45 -8.07
C LYS A 56 18.51 -14.03 -7.81
N GLU A 57 19.51 -13.18 -7.58
CA GLU A 57 20.88 -13.62 -7.28
C GLU A 57 20.97 -14.46 -6.00
N ARG A 58 20.09 -14.21 -5.04
CA ARG A 58 20.00 -14.97 -3.78
C ARG A 58 19.09 -16.19 -3.86
N GLY A 59 18.37 -16.40 -4.98
CA GLY A 59 17.43 -17.50 -5.17
C GLY A 59 16.18 -17.45 -4.28
N ILE A 60 15.82 -16.26 -3.78
CA ILE A 60 14.65 -16.03 -2.92
C ILE A 60 13.41 -15.67 -3.76
N ASP A 61 13.61 -15.31 -5.03
CA ASP A 61 12.57 -14.89 -5.95
C ASP A 61 11.41 -15.89 -6.06
N LYS A 62 11.71 -17.18 -6.24
CA LYS A 62 10.67 -18.22 -6.35
C LYS A 62 9.82 -18.36 -5.09
N LEU A 63 10.47 -18.40 -3.92
CA LEU A 63 9.77 -18.50 -2.63
C LEU A 63 8.89 -17.28 -2.38
N LEU A 64 9.37 -16.10 -2.79
CA LEU A 64 8.58 -14.88 -2.69
C LEU A 64 7.36 -14.90 -3.61
N ASP A 65 7.51 -15.38 -4.85
CA ASP A 65 6.41 -15.46 -5.81
C ASP A 65 5.35 -16.49 -5.38
N GLU A 66 5.78 -17.67 -4.91
CA GLU A 66 4.89 -18.69 -4.34
C GLU A 66 4.09 -18.13 -3.16
N ALA A 67 4.77 -17.50 -2.20
CA ALA A 67 4.11 -16.88 -1.06
C ALA A 67 3.11 -15.79 -1.47
N ARG A 68 3.36 -15.04 -2.56
CA ARG A 68 2.43 -14.00 -3.04
C ARG A 68 1.22 -14.58 -3.75
N GLU A 69 1.37 -15.68 -4.47
CA GLU A 69 0.25 -16.33 -5.16
C GLU A 69 -0.67 -17.06 -4.18
N ASP A 70 -0.14 -17.66 -3.12
CA ASP A 70 -0.93 -18.37 -2.09
C ASP A 70 -1.99 -17.48 -1.42
N PHE A 71 -1.73 -16.17 -1.30
CA PHE A 71 -2.67 -15.21 -0.69
C PHE A 71 -3.56 -14.48 -1.70
N LYS A 72 -3.39 -14.72 -3.00
CA LYS A 72 -4.05 -13.94 -4.06
C LYS A 72 -5.57 -14.04 -4.05
N GLU A 73 -6.12 -15.22 -3.80
CA GLU A 73 -7.59 -15.40 -3.72
C GLU A 73 -8.18 -14.73 -2.47
N ASN A 74 -7.47 -14.80 -1.35
CA ASN A 74 -7.84 -14.10 -0.12
C ASN A 74 -7.82 -12.59 -0.32
N ASP A 75 -6.74 -12.05 -0.91
CA ASP A 75 -6.60 -10.63 -1.22
C ASP A 75 -7.68 -10.17 -2.22
N ALA A 76 -7.97 -10.96 -3.25
CA ALA A 76 -9.05 -10.65 -4.20
C ALA A 76 -10.42 -10.57 -3.51
N THR A 77 -10.68 -11.45 -2.54
CA THR A 77 -11.94 -11.46 -1.78
C THR A 77 -12.05 -10.23 -0.85
N LEU A 78 -10.95 -9.80 -0.23
CA LEU A 78 -10.92 -8.64 0.66
C LEU A 78 -10.94 -7.31 -0.10
N LEU A 79 -10.16 -7.20 -1.17
CA LEU A 79 -10.08 -5.99 -2.00
C LEU A 79 -11.29 -5.85 -2.93
N GLY A 80 -11.97 -6.95 -3.24
CA GLY A 80 -13.22 -6.98 -4.03
C GLY A 80 -14.46 -6.55 -3.25
N LYS A 81 -14.43 -6.57 -1.91
CA LYS A 81 -15.49 -6.00 -1.06
C LYS A 81 -15.41 -4.46 -1.00
N LYS A 82 -15.32 -3.79 -2.14
CA LYS A 82 -15.59 -2.34 -2.24
C LYS A 82 -17.10 -2.09 -2.21
N LYS A 83 -17.70 -2.35 -1.05
CA LYS A 83 -18.92 -1.74 -0.50
C LYS A 83 -19.10 -2.24 0.95
N CYS A 84 -18.17 -1.87 1.83
CA CYS A 84 -18.54 -1.74 3.24
C CYS A 84 -19.54 -0.59 3.32
N LYS A 85 -20.81 -0.93 3.53
CA LYS A 85 -21.91 -0.02 3.84
C LYS A 85 -21.62 0.66 5.18
N TRP A 86 -20.99 1.83 5.13
CA TRP A 86 -21.03 2.82 6.21
C TRP A 86 -21.76 4.06 5.67
N GLU A 87 -23.02 3.89 5.32
CA GLU A 87 -23.93 5.01 5.08
C GLU A 87 -25.25 4.70 5.80
N SER A 88 -25.65 5.67 6.62
CA SER A 88 -26.97 5.90 7.22
C SER A 88 -27.53 4.87 8.21
N GLU A 89 -27.26 5.10 9.49
CA GLU A 89 -28.30 5.11 10.53
C GLU A 89 -27.87 6.12 11.62
N SER A 90 -28.05 7.40 11.32
CA SER A 90 -28.27 8.41 12.36
C SER A 90 -29.78 8.46 12.58
N PRO A 91 -30.32 7.98 13.72
CA PRO A 91 -31.76 8.02 13.98
C PRO A 91 -32.15 9.45 14.40
N HIS A 92 -32.12 10.37 13.45
CA HIS A 92 -33.03 11.51 13.48
C HIS A 92 -34.34 11.09 12.80
N LEU A 93 -35.06 10.17 13.44
CA LEU A 93 -36.48 9.98 13.16
C LEU A 93 -37.26 10.97 14.03
N ILE A 94 -37.38 12.18 13.48
CA ILE A 94 -38.67 12.88 13.32
C ILE A 94 -39.72 12.53 14.38
N LEU A 95 -39.70 13.29 15.48
CA LEU A 95 -40.88 13.58 16.30
C LEU A 95 -41.90 14.36 15.46
N THR A 96 -42.83 13.67 14.81
CA THR A 96 -44.15 14.14 14.31
C THR A 96 -44.82 12.93 13.67
N THR A 97 -46.03 12.46 13.94
CA THR A 97 -47.33 12.94 14.44
C THR A 97 -48.18 11.65 14.56
N HIS A 98 -49.32 11.47 15.22
CA HIS A 98 -50.34 12.28 15.89
C HIS A 98 -51.22 11.27 16.70
N THR A 99 -52.05 11.79 17.59
CA THR A 99 -53.32 11.26 18.14
C THR A 99 -53.84 9.91 17.63
#